data_AF-K9CP24-F1
#
_entry.id   AF-K9CP24-F1
#
_cell.length_a   1.000
_cell.length_b   1.000
_cell.length_c   1.000
_cell.angle_alpha   90.00
_cell.angle_beta   90.00
_cell.angle_gamma   90.00
#
_symmetry.space_group_name_H-M   'P 1'
#
loop_
_entity.id
_entity.type
_entity.pdbx_description
1 polymer ?
#
loop_
_entity_poly.entity_id
_entity_poly.type
_entity_poly.pdbx_seq_one_letter_code
_entity_poly.pdbx_strand_id
1 'polypeptide(L)'
;MKPLTVIGFLGSTLDASKFGPSRWNKWRPTVALTMHEDLRVDRLVLLHGTAHRRLAEHVAEDIASVSPETQVDMRVLDFRDPWDFEEVYGKLLDFARAEPFDPDEQDYLLHITTGTHVAQICLFLLTEARYLPGRLLQTQPAKRAEDGGAPGRWSIIDLDLSRYDSIATRFAVASAESTSFLKSGIDTRNAAFNRMIDEIEQVALRSRAPVLLMGPTGAGKSQLARRIYELKKAKHQIAGSFVEVNCATLKGDSAMPALFGHRKGAFTGAVADRPGLLRSADKGMLFLDEIGELGLDEQAMILRAIEDKRFLPVGADKEVASDFQLIAGTNRDLGEAVAAGAFRDDLYARLNLWTFRLPGLADRREDIEPNLDYELDRFAEREGDQASFNKEARQRYLTFAISGEASWPGNFRDLAASITRMATLSPKGRIDVDCVDKEIERLRRLWSGQADNAADILSEILSDEQMAELDLFDRVQLAETIRICRASRSLSQAGRTLFNASRMRRSSSNDADRLRKYLARFDLEWSVVNDLM
;
A
#
# COMPACT_ATOMS: atom_id res chain seq x y z
N MET A 1 21.02 5.79 -45.56
CA MET A 1 20.47 4.70 -44.75
C MET A 1 21.66 3.98 -44.17
N LYS A 2 21.70 3.73 -42.86
CA LYS A 2 22.79 2.94 -42.27
C LYS A 2 22.72 1.52 -42.85
N PRO A 3 23.85 0.85 -43.10
CA PRO A 3 23.84 -0.55 -43.50
C PRO A 3 23.14 -1.39 -42.43
N LEU A 4 22.32 -2.33 -42.88
CA LEU A 4 21.53 -3.20 -42.01
C LEU A 4 22.23 -4.54 -41.78
N THR A 5 22.58 -4.82 -40.52
CA THR A 5 23.06 -6.12 -40.07
C THR A 5 21.93 -6.88 -39.38
N VAL A 6 21.60 -8.08 -39.89
CA VAL A 6 20.69 -9.00 -39.22
C VAL A 6 21.49 -10.11 -38.54
N ILE A 7 21.14 -10.45 -37.30
CA ILE A 7 21.74 -11.55 -36.54
C ILE A 7 20.64 -12.56 -36.23
N GLY A 8 20.83 -13.82 -36.64
CA GLY A 8 19.81 -14.85 -36.49
C GLY A 8 20.38 -16.25 -36.44
N PHE A 9 19.59 -17.18 -35.91
CA PHE A 9 19.93 -18.60 -35.95
C PHE A 9 19.58 -19.22 -37.30
N LEU A 10 20.36 -20.21 -37.73
CA LEU A 10 19.95 -21.11 -38.79
C LEU A 10 18.69 -21.88 -38.36
N GLY A 11 17.64 -21.87 -39.17
CA GLY A 11 16.48 -22.73 -39.00
C GLY A 11 16.80 -24.18 -39.34
N SER A 12 17.38 -24.93 -38.40
CA SER A 12 17.81 -26.33 -38.60
C SER A 12 16.69 -27.25 -39.13
N THR A 13 15.42 -26.92 -38.86
CA THR A 13 14.23 -27.61 -39.39
C THR A 13 13.49 -26.82 -40.47
N LEU A 14 13.34 -25.50 -40.27
CA LEU A 14 12.57 -24.63 -41.15
C LEU A 14 13.29 -24.36 -42.47
N ASP A 15 14.60 -24.13 -42.44
CA ASP A 15 15.42 -23.91 -43.63
C ASP A 15 15.87 -25.20 -44.31
N ALA A 16 15.79 -26.34 -43.61
CA ALA A 16 16.13 -27.64 -44.17
C ALA A 16 15.20 -28.02 -45.33
N SER A 17 15.79 -28.35 -46.48
CA SER A 17 15.07 -28.74 -47.70
C SER A 17 15.88 -29.76 -48.50
N LYS A 18 15.23 -30.47 -49.43
CA LYS A 18 15.92 -31.43 -50.31
C LYS A 18 16.75 -30.67 -51.35
N PHE A 19 17.92 -31.19 -51.69
CA PHE A 19 18.75 -30.66 -52.78
C PHE A 19 18.00 -30.78 -54.11
N GLY A 20 17.54 -29.66 -54.65
CA GLY A 20 16.80 -29.58 -55.91
C GLY A 20 15.93 -28.33 -56.02
N PRO A 21 15.26 -28.11 -57.17
CA PRO A 21 14.42 -26.92 -57.40
C PRO A 21 13.22 -26.81 -56.45
N SER A 22 12.74 -27.94 -55.92
CA SER A 22 11.59 -27.98 -55.02
C SER A 22 11.80 -27.28 -53.68
N ARG A 23 13.05 -26.93 -53.32
CA ARG A 23 13.33 -26.17 -52.09
C ARG A 23 12.71 -24.78 -52.07
N TRP A 24 12.51 -24.19 -53.24
CA TRP A 24 11.86 -22.87 -53.40
C TRP A 24 10.36 -22.91 -53.14
N ASN A 25 9.74 -24.11 -53.11
CA ASN A 25 8.33 -24.26 -52.79
C ASN A 25 8.06 -24.26 -51.27
N LYS A 26 9.10 -24.39 -50.44
CA LYS A 26 9.01 -24.36 -48.98
C LYS A 26 9.39 -22.99 -48.48
N TRP A 27 8.61 -22.43 -47.57
CA TRP A 27 8.99 -21.22 -46.85
C TRP A 27 10.15 -21.50 -45.89
N ARG A 28 11.25 -20.78 -46.10
CA ARG A 28 12.52 -20.92 -45.37
C ARG A 28 12.87 -19.57 -44.74
N PRO A 29 12.65 -19.37 -43.42
CA PRO A 29 12.71 -18.07 -42.78
C PRO A 29 13.99 -17.29 -43.04
N THR A 30 15.14 -17.97 -43.05
CA THR A 30 16.46 -17.31 -43.16
C THR A 30 16.72 -16.83 -44.59
N VAL A 31 16.28 -17.59 -45.60
CA VAL A 31 16.39 -17.19 -47.01
C VAL A 31 15.31 -16.16 -47.35
N ALA A 32 14.08 -16.39 -46.90
CA ALA A 32 12.95 -15.53 -47.16
C ALA A 32 13.15 -14.11 -46.60
N LEU A 33 13.88 -14.00 -45.47
CA LEU A 33 14.28 -12.72 -44.88
C LEU A 33 14.99 -11.80 -45.89
N THR A 34 15.85 -12.33 -46.75
CA THR A 34 16.65 -11.55 -47.70
C THR A 34 15.96 -11.37 -49.05
N MET A 35 14.75 -11.89 -49.23
CA MET A 35 13.96 -11.79 -50.47
C MET A 35 13.00 -10.58 -50.48
N HIS A 36 12.97 -9.80 -49.39
CA HIS A 36 12.09 -8.66 -49.23
C HIS A 36 12.69 -7.38 -49.83
N GLU A 37 12.03 -6.80 -50.84
CA GLU A 37 12.49 -5.54 -51.47
C GLU A 37 12.46 -4.35 -50.49
N ASP A 38 11.56 -4.39 -49.50
CA ASP A 38 11.38 -3.36 -48.47
C ASP A 38 12.26 -3.56 -47.23
N LEU A 39 13.02 -4.65 -47.17
CA LEU A 39 13.96 -4.98 -46.10
C LEU A 39 15.29 -5.41 -46.70
N ARG A 40 16.08 -4.42 -47.11
CA ARG A 40 17.43 -4.65 -47.63
C ARG A 40 18.39 -5.01 -46.50
N VAL A 41 18.83 -6.27 -46.47
CA VAL A 41 19.85 -6.77 -45.54
C VAL A 41 21.23 -6.62 -46.20
N ASP A 42 22.14 -5.87 -45.60
CA ASP A 42 23.50 -5.73 -46.14
C ASP A 42 24.44 -6.81 -45.59
N ARG A 43 24.26 -7.19 -44.31
CA ARG A 43 25.01 -8.27 -43.67
C ARG A 43 24.08 -9.19 -42.88
N LEU A 44 24.22 -10.50 -43.03
CA LEU A 44 23.53 -11.51 -42.23
C LEU A 44 24.54 -12.31 -41.42
N VAL A 45 24.55 -12.14 -40.10
CA VAL A 45 25.30 -13.00 -39.18
C VAL A 45 24.46 -14.24 -38.87
N LEU A 46 24.84 -15.36 -39.47
CA LEU A 46 24.12 -16.63 -39.38
C LEU A 46 24.74 -17.52 -38.31
N LEU A 47 24.11 -17.59 -37.14
CA LEU A 47 24.51 -18.46 -36.04
C LEU A 47 24.11 -19.91 -36.34
N HIS A 48 25.05 -20.84 -36.30
CA HIS A 48 24.76 -22.26 -36.53
C HIS A 48 25.66 -23.18 -35.70
N GLY A 49 25.15 -24.39 -35.38
CA GLY A 49 25.98 -25.44 -34.80
C GLY A 49 26.89 -26.10 -35.85
N THR A 50 27.98 -26.71 -35.39
CA THR A 50 28.94 -27.47 -36.21
C THR A 50 28.25 -28.59 -37.00
N ALA A 51 27.26 -29.26 -36.40
CA ALA A 51 26.48 -30.32 -37.04
C ALA A 51 25.67 -29.84 -38.27
N HIS A 52 25.34 -28.55 -38.34
CA HIS A 52 24.51 -27.97 -39.40
C HIS A 52 25.31 -27.13 -40.41
N ARG A 53 26.65 -27.21 -40.40
CA ARG A 53 27.52 -26.42 -41.28
C ARG A 53 27.17 -26.55 -42.76
N ARG A 54 26.94 -27.77 -43.26
CA ARG A 54 26.55 -27.99 -44.67
C ARG A 54 25.22 -27.32 -45.03
N LEU A 55 24.27 -27.27 -44.09
CA LEU A 55 23.00 -26.59 -44.30
C LEU A 55 23.19 -25.07 -44.29
N ALA A 56 24.05 -24.53 -43.40
CA ALA A 56 24.39 -23.12 -43.37
C ALA A 56 25.04 -22.66 -44.68
N GLU A 57 26.00 -23.43 -45.21
CA GLU A 57 26.64 -23.19 -46.51
C GLU A 57 25.60 -23.16 -47.64
N HIS A 58 24.68 -24.12 -47.65
CA HIS A 58 23.62 -24.16 -48.67
C HIS A 58 22.62 -22.99 -48.55
N VAL A 59 22.27 -22.58 -47.33
CA VAL A 59 21.43 -21.39 -47.10
C VAL A 59 22.15 -20.13 -47.57
N ALA A 60 23.45 -20.02 -47.33
CA ALA A 60 24.25 -18.89 -47.80
C ALA A 60 24.32 -18.81 -49.34
N GLU A 61 24.50 -19.94 -50.02
CA GLU A 61 24.43 -20.02 -51.49
C GLU A 61 23.06 -19.59 -52.04
N ASP A 62 21.98 -20.06 -51.41
CA ASP A 62 20.62 -19.68 -51.81
C ASP A 62 20.37 -18.19 -51.59
N ILE A 63 20.84 -17.61 -50.48
CA ILE A 63 20.77 -16.16 -50.21
C ILE A 63 21.51 -15.39 -51.30
N ALA A 64 22.75 -15.79 -51.63
CA ALA A 64 23.54 -15.14 -52.67
C ALA A 64 22.86 -15.17 -54.05
N SER A 65 21.98 -16.14 -54.30
CA SER A 65 21.22 -16.24 -55.55
C SER A 65 20.01 -15.29 -55.62
N VAL A 66 19.41 -14.93 -54.48
CA VAL A 66 18.21 -14.08 -54.40
C VAL A 66 18.50 -12.64 -53.96
N SER A 67 19.57 -12.45 -53.20
CA SER A 67 20.10 -11.15 -52.76
C SER A 67 21.63 -11.17 -52.83
N PRO A 68 22.19 -10.97 -54.03
CA PRO A 68 23.65 -10.96 -54.25
C PRO A 68 24.40 -9.91 -53.43
N GLU A 69 23.70 -8.86 -53.00
CA GLU A 69 24.22 -7.79 -52.15
C GLU A 69 24.32 -8.15 -50.66
N THR A 70 23.60 -9.19 -50.20
CA THR A 70 23.68 -9.61 -48.79
C THR A 70 24.97 -10.38 -48.53
N GLN A 71 25.82 -9.86 -47.63
CA GLN A 71 26.98 -10.61 -47.14
C GLN A 71 26.60 -11.55 -45.99
N VAL A 72 26.70 -12.87 -46.20
CA VAL A 72 26.45 -13.86 -45.13
C VAL A 72 27.74 -14.18 -44.36
N ASP A 73 27.75 -13.87 -43.07
CA ASP A 73 28.82 -14.19 -42.13
C ASP A 73 28.37 -15.37 -41.24
N MET A 74 28.91 -16.57 -41.50
CA MET A 74 28.57 -17.77 -40.75
C MET A 74 29.38 -17.86 -39.46
N ARG A 75 28.68 -17.92 -38.32
CA ARG A 75 29.29 -18.03 -36.99
C ARG A 75 28.89 -19.33 -36.31
N VAL A 76 29.91 -20.09 -35.92
CA VAL A 76 29.72 -21.37 -35.24
C VAL A 76 29.41 -21.12 -33.76
N LEU A 77 28.27 -21.64 -33.31
CA LEU A 77 27.84 -21.59 -31.91
C LEU A 77 27.21 -22.94 -31.55
N ASP A 78 27.99 -23.80 -30.90
CA ASP A 78 27.54 -25.13 -30.46
C ASP A 78 26.95 -25.08 -29.05
N PHE A 79 25.90 -25.86 -28.80
CA PHE A 79 25.31 -26.08 -27.47
C PHE A 79 25.36 -27.57 -27.14
N ARG A 80 25.72 -27.93 -25.90
CA ARG A 80 25.63 -29.30 -25.41
C ARG A 80 24.16 -29.66 -25.17
N ASP A 81 23.43 -28.76 -24.52
CA ASP A 81 21.98 -28.81 -24.42
C ASP A 81 21.37 -27.47 -24.90
N PRO A 82 20.72 -27.42 -26.08
CA PRO A 82 20.10 -26.21 -26.60
C PRO A 82 18.80 -25.81 -25.87
N TRP A 83 18.39 -26.59 -24.85
CA TRP A 83 17.28 -26.30 -23.93
C TRP A 83 17.74 -25.88 -22.54
N ASP A 84 19.05 -25.95 -22.25
CA ASP A 84 19.60 -25.45 -21.00
C ASP A 84 19.76 -23.92 -21.06
N PHE A 85 19.05 -23.22 -20.19
CA PHE A 85 18.99 -21.77 -20.23
C PHE A 85 20.34 -21.11 -19.89
N GLU A 86 21.07 -21.65 -18.90
CA GLU A 86 22.34 -21.09 -18.44
C GLU A 86 23.41 -21.20 -19.54
N GLU A 87 23.52 -22.37 -20.18
CA GLU A 87 24.45 -22.59 -21.29
C GLU A 87 24.12 -21.68 -22.49
N VAL A 88 22.85 -21.64 -22.91
CA VAL A 88 22.44 -20.87 -24.08
C VAL A 88 22.63 -19.37 -23.84
N TYR A 89 22.22 -18.86 -22.68
CA TYR A 89 22.41 -17.46 -22.30
C TYR A 89 23.89 -17.09 -22.21
N GLY A 90 24.71 -17.91 -21.53
CA GLY A 90 26.14 -17.67 -21.37
C GLY A 90 26.87 -17.57 -22.71
N LYS A 91 26.62 -18.52 -23.62
CA LYS A 91 27.25 -18.54 -24.95
C LYS A 91 26.81 -17.39 -25.84
N LEU A 92 25.53 -16.99 -25.78
CA LEU A 92 25.05 -15.83 -26.52
C LEU A 92 25.58 -14.52 -25.95
N LEU A 93 25.77 -14.43 -24.63
CA LEU A 93 26.41 -13.28 -23.99
C LEU A 93 27.88 -13.17 -24.39
N ASP A 94 28.60 -14.29 -24.44
CA ASP A 94 30.00 -14.32 -24.92
C ASP A 94 30.10 -13.89 -26.39
N PHE A 95 29.17 -14.36 -27.23
CA PHE A 95 29.04 -13.89 -28.61
C PHE A 95 28.79 -12.38 -28.67
N ALA A 96 27.83 -11.86 -27.89
CA ALA A 96 27.49 -10.44 -27.87
C ALA A 96 28.68 -9.56 -27.41
N ARG A 97 29.51 -10.06 -26.49
CA ARG A 97 30.72 -9.35 -26.02
C ARG A 97 31.86 -9.38 -27.04
N ALA A 98 31.93 -10.42 -27.86
CA ALA A 98 32.99 -10.60 -28.84
C ALA A 98 32.70 -9.87 -30.16
N GLU A 99 31.44 -9.64 -30.50
CA GLU A 99 31.07 -8.96 -31.74
C GLU A 99 31.24 -7.42 -31.60
N PRO A 100 31.98 -6.76 -32.51
CA PRO A 100 32.22 -5.33 -32.45
C PRO A 100 31.01 -4.55 -33.00
N PHE A 101 30.03 -4.30 -32.15
CA PHE A 101 28.85 -3.50 -32.51
C PHE A 101 29.18 -2.02 -32.66
N ASP A 102 28.66 -1.39 -33.71
CA ASP A 102 28.68 0.06 -33.95
C ASP A 102 27.27 0.56 -34.30
N PRO A 103 26.43 0.87 -33.30
CA PRO A 103 25.06 1.34 -33.50
C PRO A 103 24.98 2.75 -34.12
N ASP A 104 26.08 3.51 -34.06
CA ASP A 104 26.15 4.86 -34.60
C ASP A 104 26.34 4.84 -36.13
N GLU A 105 27.01 3.81 -36.66
CA GLU A 105 27.21 3.63 -38.10
C GLU A 105 26.30 2.58 -38.74
N GLN A 106 25.79 1.59 -37.99
CA GLN A 106 25.01 0.46 -38.52
C GLN A 106 23.68 0.25 -37.78
N ASP A 107 22.67 -0.26 -38.50
CA ASP A 107 21.42 -0.70 -37.89
C ASP A 107 21.46 -2.22 -37.65
N TYR A 108 20.93 -2.66 -36.51
CA TYR A 108 20.92 -4.07 -36.11
C TYR A 108 19.51 -4.60 -35.90
N LEU A 109 19.24 -5.78 -36.44
CA LEU A 109 18.02 -6.54 -36.22
C LEU A 109 18.32 -7.97 -35.76
N LEU A 110 17.60 -8.42 -34.75
CA LEU A 110 17.79 -9.71 -34.11
C LEU A 110 16.63 -10.63 -34.56
N HIS A 111 16.92 -11.57 -35.44
CA HIS A 111 15.93 -12.46 -36.02
C HIS A 111 15.56 -13.58 -35.04
N ILE A 112 14.35 -13.52 -34.51
CA ILE A 112 13.86 -14.40 -33.44
C ILE A 112 12.93 -15.52 -33.95
N THR A 113 12.75 -15.69 -35.26
CA THR A 113 11.87 -16.73 -35.79
C THR A 113 12.50 -18.13 -35.72
N THR A 114 13.82 -18.21 -35.83
CA THR A 114 14.61 -19.44 -35.84
C THR A 114 15.32 -19.67 -34.51
N GLY A 115 15.89 -20.86 -34.33
CA GLY A 115 16.46 -21.30 -33.05
C GLY A 115 15.44 -21.98 -32.13
N THR A 116 15.90 -22.46 -30.97
CA THR A 116 15.00 -23.00 -29.93
C THR A 116 14.26 -21.87 -29.23
N HIS A 117 13.13 -22.19 -28.57
CA HIS A 117 12.42 -21.19 -27.76
C HIS A 117 13.31 -20.60 -26.65
N VAL A 118 14.24 -21.39 -26.10
CA VAL A 118 15.24 -20.91 -25.14
C VAL A 118 16.16 -19.87 -25.77
N ALA A 119 16.67 -20.13 -26.97
CA ALA A 119 17.48 -19.16 -27.71
C ALA A 119 16.71 -17.87 -28.03
N GLN A 120 15.42 -17.98 -28.40
CA GLN A 120 14.55 -16.82 -28.66
C GLN A 120 14.41 -15.94 -27.41
N ILE A 121 14.17 -16.55 -26.24
CA ILE A 121 14.09 -15.83 -24.95
C ILE A 121 15.44 -15.18 -24.63
N CYS A 122 16.56 -15.88 -24.87
CA CYS A 122 17.89 -15.33 -24.60
C CYS A 122 18.21 -14.13 -25.51
N LEU A 123 17.88 -14.18 -26.80
CA LEU A 123 18.02 -13.04 -27.71
C LEU A 123 17.17 -11.85 -27.25
N PHE A 124 15.94 -12.09 -26.80
CA PHE A 124 15.09 -11.05 -26.20
C PHE A 124 15.78 -10.39 -25.00
N LEU A 125 16.21 -11.18 -24.02
CA LEU A 125 16.82 -10.68 -22.78
C LEU A 125 18.13 -9.93 -23.03
N LEU A 126 18.96 -10.41 -23.95
CA LEU A 126 20.22 -9.76 -24.30
C LEU A 126 20.01 -8.46 -25.09
N THR A 127 18.93 -8.37 -25.88
CA THR A 127 18.53 -7.14 -26.57
C THR A 127 17.98 -6.12 -25.58
N GLU A 128 17.12 -6.55 -24.65
CA GLU A 128 16.58 -5.69 -23.58
C GLU A 128 17.70 -5.14 -22.67
N ALA A 129 18.64 -5.99 -22.27
CA ALA A 129 19.81 -5.61 -21.48
C ALA A 129 20.87 -4.83 -22.28
N ARG A 130 20.60 -4.52 -23.57
CA ARG A 130 21.47 -3.78 -24.50
C ARG A 130 22.85 -4.41 -24.76
N TYR A 131 23.01 -5.71 -24.50
CA TYR A 131 24.21 -6.45 -24.93
C TYR A 131 24.19 -6.71 -26.44
N LEU A 132 23.01 -6.94 -27.01
CA LEU A 132 22.77 -6.99 -28.45
C LEU A 132 22.05 -5.70 -28.85
N PRO A 133 22.76 -4.66 -29.31
CA PRO A 133 22.12 -3.42 -29.71
C PRO A 133 21.25 -3.70 -30.94
N GLY A 134 20.00 -3.25 -30.94
CA GLY A 134 19.09 -3.45 -32.07
C GLY A 134 17.63 -3.61 -31.67
N ARG A 135 16.81 -4.00 -32.64
CA ARG A 135 15.39 -4.35 -32.44
C ARG A 135 15.16 -5.81 -32.82
N LEU A 136 14.10 -6.41 -32.31
CA LEU A 136 13.79 -7.79 -32.70
C LEU A 136 13.07 -7.80 -34.05
N LEU A 137 13.33 -8.86 -34.82
CA LEU A 137 12.77 -9.09 -36.14
C LEU A 137 12.09 -10.45 -36.16
N GLN A 138 10.82 -10.46 -36.53
CA GLN A 138 10.04 -11.68 -36.66
C GLN A 138 9.56 -11.84 -38.10
N THR A 139 9.82 -13.00 -38.70
CA THR A 139 9.28 -13.41 -40.00
C THR A 139 8.18 -14.46 -39.83
N GLN A 140 7.20 -14.45 -40.73
CA GLN A 140 6.04 -15.34 -40.75
C GLN A 140 5.74 -15.82 -42.18
N PRO A 141 5.24 -17.05 -42.37
CA PRO A 141 4.89 -17.55 -43.69
C PRO A 141 3.69 -16.78 -44.28
N ALA A 142 3.55 -16.82 -45.61
CA ALA A 142 2.37 -16.27 -46.28
C ALA A 142 1.08 -17.03 -45.87
N LYS A 143 -0.05 -16.32 -45.79
CA LYS A 143 -1.34 -16.89 -45.33
C LYS A 143 -1.96 -17.92 -46.30
N ARG A 144 -1.52 -17.99 -47.55
CA ARG A 144 -2.01 -18.95 -48.56
C ARG A 144 -0.90 -19.90 -48.97
N ALA A 145 -1.19 -21.19 -48.89
CA ALA A 145 -0.25 -22.27 -49.25
C ALA A 145 0.03 -22.37 -50.76
N GLU A 146 -0.75 -21.66 -51.59
CA GLU A 146 -0.61 -21.66 -53.06
C GLU A 146 0.53 -20.74 -53.56
N ASP A 147 1.01 -19.81 -52.74
CA ASP A 147 2.13 -18.91 -53.07
C ASP A 147 3.49 -19.55 -52.72
N GLY A 148 3.72 -20.77 -53.21
CA GLY A 148 4.97 -21.50 -53.03
C GLY A 148 6.16 -20.67 -53.54
N GLY A 149 6.92 -20.08 -52.62
CA GLY A 149 8.06 -19.22 -52.93
C GLY A 149 7.92 -17.76 -52.51
N ALA A 150 6.77 -17.33 -51.97
CA ALA A 150 6.64 -15.98 -51.42
C ALA A 150 7.49 -15.80 -50.14
N PRO A 151 8.13 -14.64 -49.94
CA PRO A 151 9.00 -14.38 -48.79
C PRO A 151 8.23 -14.32 -47.45
N GLY A 152 6.91 -14.20 -47.50
CA GLY A 152 6.06 -14.14 -46.32
C GLY A 152 5.90 -12.71 -45.83
N ARG A 153 5.86 -12.52 -44.50
CA ARG A 153 5.76 -11.20 -43.86
C ARG A 153 6.83 -11.07 -42.80
N TRP A 154 7.28 -9.84 -42.58
CA TRP A 154 8.18 -9.50 -41.48
C TRP A 154 7.58 -8.38 -40.62
N SER A 155 7.96 -8.36 -39.35
CA SER A 155 7.65 -7.27 -38.42
C SER A 155 8.83 -7.00 -37.51
N ILE A 156 9.13 -5.72 -37.30
CA ILE A 156 10.09 -5.27 -36.28
C ILE A 156 9.35 -5.05 -34.97
N ILE A 157 9.92 -5.56 -33.89
CA ILE A 157 9.44 -5.37 -32.53
C ILE A 157 10.46 -4.48 -31.82
N ASP A 158 10.05 -3.25 -31.53
CA ASP A 158 10.83 -2.30 -30.74
C ASP A 158 10.63 -2.61 -29.26
N LEU A 159 11.72 -2.88 -28.54
CA LEU A 159 11.67 -3.19 -27.10
C LEU A 159 11.73 -1.92 -26.24
N ASP A 160 11.91 -0.74 -26.84
CA ASP A 160 11.93 0.51 -26.09
C ASP A 160 10.53 0.86 -25.56
N LEU A 161 10.30 0.54 -24.28
CA LEU A 161 9.06 0.84 -23.55
C LEU A 161 8.74 2.35 -23.49
N SER A 162 9.72 3.24 -23.72
CA SER A 162 9.49 4.70 -23.72
C SER A 162 8.66 5.18 -24.91
N ARG A 163 8.55 4.38 -25.99
CA ARG A 163 7.67 4.66 -27.13
C ARG A 163 6.25 4.11 -26.96
N TYR A 164 6.03 3.29 -25.94
CA TYR A 164 4.73 2.72 -25.61
C TYR A 164 4.09 3.49 -24.45
N ASP A 165 3.75 4.75 -24.68
CA ASP A 165 2.93 5.57 -23.77
C ASP A 165 1.65 4.83 -23.34
N SER A 166 1.14 3.91 -24.14
CA SER A 166 -0.03 3.08 -23.82
C SER A 166 0.19 2.08 -22.67
N ILE A 167 1.43 1.60 -22.47
CA ILE A 167 1.77 0.71 -21.35
C ILE A 167 1.99 1.55 -20.08
N ALA A 168 2.70 2.67 -20.17
CA ALA A 168 2.82 3.62 -19.07
C ALA A 168 1.46 4.17 -18.63
N THR A 169 0.56 4.47 -19.58
CA THR A 169 -0.84 4.86 -19.33
C THR A 169 -1.61 3.72 -18.67
N ARG A 170 -1.43 2.47 -19.10
CA ARG A 170 -2.07 1.31 -18.45
C ARG A 170 -1.56 1.07 -17.04
N PHE A 171 -0.26 1.26 -16.78
CA PHE A 171 0.30 1.22 -15.43
C PHE A 171 -0.20 2.39 -14.58
N ALA A 172 -0.32 3.59 -15.14
CA ALA A 172 -0.90 4.74 -14.44
C ALA A 172 -2.38 4.50 -14.11
N VAL A 173 -3.17 3.93 -15.03
CA VAL A 173 -4.57 3.53 -14.80
C VAL A 173 -4.65 2.43 -13.75
N ALA A 174 -3.84 1.38 -13.83
CA ALA A 174 -3.84 0.29 -12.86
C ALA A 174 -3.36 0.74 -11.46
N SER A 175 -2.41 1.68 -11.39
CA SER A 175 -2.00 2.33 -10.14
C SER A 175 -3.13 3.19 -9.60
N ALA A 176 -3.77 4.02 -10.42
CA ALA A 176 -4.90 4.86 -10.01
C ALA A 176 -6.09 4.02 -9.52
N GLU A 177 -6.38 2.87 -10.14
CA GLU A 177 -7.39 1.92 -9.67
C GLU A 177 -7.01 1.31 -8.31
N SER A 178 -5.75 0.97 -8.10
CA SER A 178 -5.24 0.40 -6.84
C SER A 178 -5.28 1.43 -5.71
N THR A 179 -4.89 2.68 -5.99
CA THR A 179 -4.98 3.82 -5.07
C THR A 179 -6.44 4.13 -4.74
N SER A 180 -7.32 4.16 -5.75
CA SER A 180 -8.77 4.37 -5.57
C SER A 180 -9.38 3.26 -4.72
N PHE A 181 -8.95 2.01 -4.93
CA PHE A 181 -9.38 0.87 -4.13
C PHE A 181 -9.01 1.03 -2.65
N LEU A 182 -7.79 1.50 -2.34
CA LEU A 182 -7.40 1.79 -0.95
C LEU A 182 -8.26 2.90 -0.31
N LYS A 183 -8.73 3.86 -1.12
CA LYS A 183 -9.64 4.93 -0.70
C LYS A 183 -11.11 4.50 -0.67
N SER A 184 -11.43 3.23 -0.91
CA SER A 184 -12.81 2.73 -1.08
C SER A 184 -13.60 3.42 -2.20
N GLY A 185 -12.92 3.98 -3.20
CA GLY A 185 -13.54 4.78 -4.26
C GLY A 185 -13.93 6.20 -3.83
N ILE A 186 -13.48 6.65 -2.66
CA ILE A 186 -13.74 8.01 -2.17
C ILE A 186 -12.72 8.98 -2.78
N ASP A 187 -13.21 9.97 -3.52
CA ASP A 187 -12.40 11.04 -4.12
C ASP A 187 -11.98 12.05 -3.05
N THR A 188 -10.94 11.71 -2.28
CA THR A 188 -10.34 12.59 -1.26
C THR A 188 -9.71 13.81 -1.93
N ARG A 189 -10.06 15.00 -1.45
CA ARG A 189 -9.51 16.26 -1.96
C ARG A 189 -8.22 16.66 -1.24
N ASN A 190 -7.82 15.92 -0.21
CA ASN A 190 -6.62 16.19 0.56
C ASN A 190 -5.35 15.64 -0.13
N ALA A 191 -4.51 16.55 -0.65
CA ALA A 191 -3.28 16.17 -1.36
C ALA A 191 -2.25 15.43 -0.48
N ALA A 192 -2.16 15.76 0.82
CA ALA A 192 -1.25 15.10 1.74
C ALA A 192 -1.69 13.66 2.05
N PHE A 193 -3.00 13.46 2.26
CA PHE A 193 -3.60 12.15 2.42
C PHE A 193 -3.44 11.29 1.16
N ASN A 194 -3.65 11.89 -0.02
CA ASN A 194 -3.44 11.19 -1.29
C ASN A 194 -2.00 10.67 -1.43
N ARG A 195 -0.98 11.50 -1.17
CA ARG A 195 0.42 11.06 -1.17
C ARG A 195 0.70 9.94 -0.18
N MET A 196 0.14 10.04 1.02
CA MET A 196 0.28 8.99 2.05
C MET A 196 -0.32 7.66 1.59
N ILE A 197 -1.49 7.69 0.94
CA ILE A 197 -2.10 6.46 0.38
C ILE A 197 -1.24 5.89 -0.74
N ASP A 198 -0.65 6.72 -1.60
CA ASP A 198 0.25 6.27 -2.67
C ASP A 198 1.50 5.58 -2.08
N GLU A 199 2.07 6.14 -1.01
CA GLU A 199 3.19 5.52 -0.29
C GLU A 199 2.78 4.20 0.39
N ILE A 200 1.61 4.15 1.04
CA ILE A 200 1.06 2.93 1.64
C ILE A 200 0.87 1.86 0.57
N GLU A 201 0.40 2.21 -0.62
CA GLU A 201 0.26 1.27 -1.74
C GLU A 201 1.60 0.68 -2.15
N GLN A 202 2.62 1.53 -2.33
CA GLN A 202 3.96 1.08 -2.69
C GLN A 202 4.55 0.14 -1.63
N VAL A 203 4.43 0.50 -0.35
CA VAL A 203 4.89 -0.34 0.77
C VAL A 203 4.10 -1.65 0.82
N ALA A 204 2.78 -1.61 0.68
CA ALA A 204 1.93 -2.79 0.68
C ALA A 204 2.31 -3.76 -0.46
N LEU A 205 2.61 -3.26 -1.65
CA LEU A 205 2.92 -4.11 -2.80
C LEU A 205 4.37 -4.61 -2.82
N ARG A 206 5.32 -3.83 -2.29
CA ARG A 206 6.76 -4.12 -2.41
C ARG A 206 7.40 -4.67 -1.13
N SER A 207 6.72 -4.58 0.01
CA SER A 207 7.25 -4.98 1.32
C SER A 207 6.34 -5.96 2.05
N ARG A 208 6.96 -6.86 2.82
CA ARG A 208 6.30 -7.77 3.78
C ARG A 208 6.53 -7.36 5.25
N ALA A 209 7.26 -6.27 5.47
CA ALA A 209 7.54 -5.79 6.82
C ALA A 209 6.26 -5.23 7.50
N PRO A 210 6.23 -5.15 8.84
CA PRO A 210 5.08 -4.60 9.56
C PRO A 210 4.78 -3.16 9.15
N VAL A 211 3.49 -2.81 9.14
CA VAL A 211 3.00 -1.44 8.92
C VAL A 211 2.35 -0.95 10.20
N LEU A 212 2.75 0.24 10.67
CA LEU A 212 2.18 0.91 11.84
C LEU A 212 1.27 2.06 11.38
N LEU A 213 -0.03 1.95 11.66
CA LEU A 213 -1.03 2.97 11.41
C LEU A 213 -1.32 3.73 12.71
N MET A 214 -0.82 4.95 12.81
CA MET A 214 -1.10 5.86 13.92
C MET A 214 -2.27 6.79 13.56
N GLY A 215 -2.93 7.35 14.58
CA GLY A 215 -3.95 8.38 14.40
C GLY A 215 -5.15 8.17 15.32
N PRO A 216 -6.06 9.15 15.41
CA PRO A 216 -7.13 9.11 16.39
C PRO A 216 -8.09 7.94 16.14
N THR A 217 -8.82 7.56 17.18
CA THR A 217 -9.84 6.50 17.08
C THR A 217 -10.95 6.98 16.14
N GLY A 218 -11.38 6.11 15.22
CA GLY A 218 -12.38 6.46 14.20
C GLY A 218 -11.82 7.16 12.94
N ALA A 219 -10.51 7.31 12.80
CA ALA A 219 -9.89 7.87 11.58
C ALA A 219 -9.89 6.94 10.34
N GLY A 220 -10.39 5.70 10.47
CA GLY A 220 -10.46 4.72 9.38
C GLY A 220 -9.33 3.68 9.32
N LYS A 221 -8.53 3.52 10.38
CA LYS A 221 -7.38 2.58 10.44
C LYS A 221 -7.78 1.14 10.07
N SER A 222 -8.85 0.59 10.67
CA SER A 222 -9.31 -0.78 10.40
C SER A 222 -9.78 -0.98 8.94
N GLN A 223 -10.44 0.03 8.38
CA GLN A 223 -10.90 0.00 6.99
C GLN A 223 -9.70 -0.01 6.05
N LEU A 224 -8.71 0.85 6.29
CA LEU A 224 -7.47 0.90 5.52
C LEU A 224 -6.69 -0.42 5.62
N ALA A 225 -6.56 -1.01 6.82
CA ALA A 225 -5.92 -2.31 7.01
C ALA A 225 -6.60 -3.42 6.20
N ARG A 226 -7.93 -3.46 6.19
CA ARG A 226 -8.70 -4.40 5.37
C ARG A 226 -8.48 -4.18 3.88
N ARG A 227 -8.40 -2.93 3.41
CA ARG A 227 -8.12 -2.62 2.00
C ARG A 227 -6.71 -3.04 1.59
N ILE A 228 -5.72 -2.84 2.45
CA ILE A 228 -4.35 -3.33 2.22
C ILE A 228 -4.35 -4.86 2.06
N TYR A 229 -5.08 -5.58 2.91
CA TYR A 229 -5.23 -7.03 2.78
C TYR A 229 -5.88 -7.43 1.44
N GLU A 230 -7.01 -6.83 1.08
CA GLU A 230 -7.70 -7.17 -0.18
C GLU A 230 -6.84 -6.83 -1.41
N LEU A 231 -6.08 -5.73 -1.37
CA LEU A 231 -5.12 -5.37 -2.42
C LEU A 231 -4.04 -6.46 -2.58
N LYS A 232 -3.42 -6.88 -1.48
CA LYS A 232 -2.40 -7.94 -1.52
C LYS A 232 -2.99 -9.28 -1.97
N LYS A 233 -4.21 -9.60 -1.56
CA LYS A 233 -4.94 -10.81 -1.97
C LYS A 233 -5.25 -10.81 -3.47
N ALA A 234 -5.72 -9.68 -4.02
CA ALA A 234 -5.98 -9.51 -5.44
C ALA A 234 -4.71 -9.66 -6.30
N LYS A 235 -3.54 -9.32 -5.75
CA LYS A 235 -2.22 -9.52 -6.39
C LYS A 235 -1.58 -10.89 -6.07
N HIS A 236 -2.34 -11.83 -5.49
CA HIS A 236 -1.86 -13.17 -5.11
C HIS A 236 -0.65 -13.18 -4.16
N GLN A 237 -0.44 -12.12 -3.38
CA GLN A 237 0.67 -12.01 -2.43
C GLN A 237 0.35 -12.64 -1.06
N ILE A 238 -0.93 -12.88 -0.77
CA ILE A 238 -1.43 -13.46 0.49
C ILE A 238 -2.53 -14.48 0.14
N ALA A 239 -2.55 -15.62 0.83
CA ALA A 239 -3.51 -16.71 0.62
C ALA A 239 -4.41 -16.97 1.85
N GLY A 240 -3.92 -16.64 3.05
CA GLY A 240 -4.65 -16.80 4.31
C GLY A 240 -5.67 -15.70 4.56
N SER A 241 -6.36 -15.78 5.70
CA SER A 241 -7.43 -14.85 6.08
C SER A 241 -6.91 -13.53 6.65
N PHE A 242 -7.80 -12.54 6.69
CA PHE A 242 -7.62 -11.32 7.47
C PHE A 242 -8.16 -11.54 8.88
N VAL A 243 -7.30 -11.42 9.89
CA VAL A 243 -7.66 -11.55 11.30
C VAL A 243 -7.49 -10.19 11.96
N GLU A 244 -8.60 -9.63 12.44
CA GLU A 244 -8.64 -8.37 13.16
C GLU A 244 -8.78 -8.62 14.65
N VAL A 245 -7.91 -8.00 15.44
CA VAL A 245 -7.85 -8.15 16.89
C VAL A 245 -7.78 -6.77 17.53
N ASN A 246 -8.78 -6.44 18.35
CA ASN A 246 -8.75 -5.24 19.16
C ASN A 246 -8.01 -5.52 20.47
N CYS A 247 -6.82 -4.96 20.64
CA CYS A 247 -6.01 -5.18 21.83
C CYS A 247 -6.62 -4.56 23.08
N ALA A 248 -7.47 -3.54 22.95
CA ALA A 248 -8.16 -2.93 24.09
C ALA A 248 -9.18 -3.88 24.76
N THR A 249 -9.67 -4.90 24.04
CA THR A 249 -10.57 -5.92 24.61
C THR A 249 -9.81 -7.10 25.21
N LEU A 250 -8.50 -7.20 24.97
CA LEU A 250 -7.63 -8.22 25.51
C LEU A 250 -7.02 -7.73 26.83
N LYS A 251 -7.66 -8.06 27.95
CA LYS A 251 -7.18 -7.67 29.29
C LYS A 251 -7.01 -8.87 30.21
N GLY A 252 -5.96 -8.81 31.02
CA GLY A 252 -5.62 -9.80 32.04
C GLY A 252 -5.41 -11.21 31.48
N ASP A 253 -5.72 -12.21 32.30
CA ASP A 253 -5.43 -13.64 32.04
C ASP A 253 -6.10 -14.22 30.78
N SER A 254 -7.02 -13.48 30.15
CA SER A 254 -7.71 -13.88 28.92
C SER A 254 -6.97 -13.48 27.63
N ALA A 255 -6.03 -12.53 27.70
CA ALA A 255 -5.34 -12.00 26.53
C ALA A 255 -4.44 -13.04 25.87
N MET A 256 -3.58 -13.70 26.64
CA MET A 256 -2.62 -14.68 26.13
C MET A 256 -3.31 -15.91 25.52
N PRO A 257 -4.30 -16.56 26.17
CA PRO A 257 -5.02 -17.69 25.58
C PRO A 257 -5.79 -17.34 24.31
N ALA A 258 -6.24 -16.08 24.15
CA ALA A 258 -6.94 -15.64 22.95
C ALA A 258 -5.97 -15.42 21.78
N LEU A 259 -4.84 -14.73 22.02
CA LEU A 259 -3.83 -14.43 21.00
C LEU A 259 -3.07 -15.69 20.55
N PHE A 260 -2.54 -16.45 21.50
CA PHE A 260 -1.60 -17.55 21.25
C PHE A 260 -2.28 -18.93 21.26
N GLY A 261 -3.52 -19.00 21.75
CA GLY A 261 -4.23 -20.27 21.93
C GLY A 261 -3.86 -20.93 23.25
N HIS A 262 -4.56 -22.02 23.55
CA HIS A 262 -4.31 -22.79 24.77
C HIS A 262 -4.61 -24.27 24.57
N ARG A 263 -3.99 -25.10 25.41
CA ARG A 263 -4.38 -26.51 25.59
C ARG A 263 -5.40 -26.67 26.69
N LYS A 264 -6.16 -27.76 26.62
CA LYS A 264 -7.07 -28.21 27.66
C LYS A 264 -6.33 -28.29 28.99
N GLY A 265 -6.92 -27.69 30.03
CA GLY A 265 -6.36 -27.67 31.38
C GLY A 265 -5.28 -26.62 31.63
N ALA A 266 -4.98 -25.73 30.67
CA ALA A 266 -3.98 -24.68 30.86
C ALA A 266 -4.37 -23.61 31.90
N PHE A 267 -5.67 -23.38 32.12
CA PHE A 267 -6.21 -22.47 33.14
C PHE A 267 -7.64 -22.88 33.53
N THR A 268 -8.19 -22.29 34.59
CA THR A 268 -9.56 -22.53 35.04
C THR A 268 -10.56 -22.08 33.96
N GLY A 269 -11.19 -23.04 33.27
CA GLY A 269 -12.10 -22.79 32.14
C GLY A 269 -11.59 -23.28 30.77
N ALA A 270 -10.35 -23.78 30.69
CA ALA A 270 -9.79 -24.40 29.49
C ALA A 270 -10.37 -25.83 29.26
N VAL A 271 -11.63 -25.91 28.84
CA VAL A 271 -12.36 -27.19 28.64
C VAL A 271 -11.86 -27.97 27.42
N ALA A 272 -11.35 -27.27 26.40
CA ALA A 272 -10.86 -27.84 25.16
C ALA A 272 -9.66 -27.05 24.62
N ASP A 273 -8.89 -27.67 23.72
CA ASP A 273 -7.83 -26.99 22.98
C ASP A 273 -8.44 -25.94 22.04
N ARG A 274 -7.87 -24.73 22.01
CA ARG A 274 -8.31 -23.67 21.11
C ARG A 274 -7.12 -23.05 20.39
N PRO A 275 -7.12 -23.00 19.04
CA PRO A 275 -6.10 -22.29 18.29
C PRO A 275 -6.21 -20.79 18.54
N GLY A 276 -5.06 -20.13 18.70
CA GLY A 276 -4.98 -18.69 18.91
C GLY A 276 -5.27 -17.88 17.65
N LEU A 277 -5.62 -16.61 17.82
CA LEU A 277 -5.87 -15.66 16.73
C LEU A 277 -4.66 -15.52 15.78
N LEU A 278 -3.44 -15.59 16.31
CA LEU A 278 -2.22 -15.55 15.49
C LEU A 278 -2.10 -16.75 14.56
N ARG A 279 -2.57 -17.94 14.98
CA ARG A 279 -2.55 -19.14 14.14
C ARG A 279 -3.60 -19.06 13.04
N SER A 280 -4.75 -18.45 13.32
CA SER A 280 -5.79 -18.20 12.32
C SER A 280 -5.33 -17.28 11.19
N ALA A 281 -4.32 -16.43 11.44
CA ALA A 281 -3.74 -15.51 10.47
C ALA A 281 -2.63 -16.14 9.60
N ASP A 282 -2.36 -17.44 9.71
CA ASP A 282 -1.28 -18.13 8.98
C ASP A 282 -1.43 -17.94 7.46
N LYS A 283 -0.33 -17.56 6.80
CA LYS A 283 -0.26 -17.15 5.37
C LYS A 283 -1.17 -15.98 5.00
N GLY A 284 -1.71 -15.30 6.01
CA GLY A 284 -2.72 -14.24 5.94
C GLY A 284 -2.17 -12.89 6.40
N MET A 285 -3.07 -12.08 6.97
CA MET A 285 -2.73 -10.80 7.57
C MET A 285 -3.38 -10.65 8.94
N LEU A 286 -2.58 -10.24 9.91
CA LEU A 286 -3.01 -9.92 11.27
C LEU A 286 -3.08 -8.39 11.40
N PHE A 287 -4.24 -7.87 11.80
CA PHE A 287 -4.40 -6.47 12.19
C PHE A 287 -4.59 -6.39 13.71
N LEU A 288 -3.63 -5.77 14.39
CA LEU A 288 -3.67 -5.51 15.83
C LEU A 288 -4.08 -4.05 16.07
N ASP A 289 -5.37 -3.81 16.34
CA ASP A 289 -5.86 -2.46 16.65
C ASP A 289 -5.58 -2.11 18.12
N GLU A 290 -5.29 -0.84 18.36
CA GLU A 290 -4.88 -0.29 19.66
C GLU A 290 -3.75 -1.07 20.36
N ILE A 291 -2.67 -1.43 19.63
CA ILE A 291 -1.54 -2.22 20.14
C ILE A 291 -0.86 -1.60 21.39
N GLY A 292 -0.95 -0.28 21.55
CA GLY A 292 -0.44 0.45 22.72
C GLY A 292 -1.19 0.16 24.03
N GLU A 293 -2.28 -0.61 24.00
CA GLU A 293 -3.02 -1.09 25.18
C GLU A 293 -2.50 -2.45 25.71
N LEU A 294 -1.61 -3.13 24.99
CA LEU A 294 -1.04 -4.40 25.43
C LEU A 294 -0.11 -4.20 26.64
N GLY A 295 -0.12 -5.15 27.57
CA GLY A 295 0.86 -5.21 28.66
C GLY A 295 2.26 -5.62 28.16
N LEU A 296 3.29 -5.40 29.00
CA LEU A 296 4.68 -5.65 28.62
C LEU A 296 4.97 -7.13 28.32
N ASP A 297 4.27 -8.04 28.99
CA ASP A 297 4.41 -9.49 28.78
C ASP A 297 3.80 -9.90 27.44
N GLU A 298 2.60 -9.40 27.10
CA GLU A 298 2.00 -9.63 25.79
C GLU A 298 2.86 -9.04 24.67
N GLN A 299 3.44 -7.84 24.88
CA GLN A 299 4.34 -7.20 23.93
C GLN A 299 5.58 -8.08 23.64
N ALA A 300 6.18 -8.67 24.68
CA ALA A 300 7.33 -9.57 24.52
C ALA A 300 6.97 -10.83 23.70
N MET A 301 5.78 -11.40 23.93
CA MET A 301 5.33 -12.57 23.16
C MET A 301 4.98 -12.22 21.72
N ILE A 302 4.35 -11.05 21.49
CA ILE A 302 4.06 -10.55 20.15
C ILE A 302 5.34 -10.30 19.36
N LEU A 303 6.36 -9.70 19.99
CA LEU A 303 7.68 -9.51 19.36
C LEU A 303 8.24 -10.84 18.86
N ARG A 304 8.26 -11.86 19.73
CA ARG A 304 8.73 -13.20 19.35
C ARG A 304 7.92 -13.80 18.20
N ALA A 305 6.60 -13.65 18.21
CA ALA A 305 5.75 -14.12 17.12
C ALA A 305 6.01 -13.39 15.79
N ILE A 306 6.38 -12.10 15.84
CA ILE A 306 6.70 -11.29 14.65
C ILE A 306 8.05 -11.71 14.05
N GLU A 307 9.05 -11.94 14.88
CA GLU A 307 10.43 -12.25 14.48
C GLU A 307 10.61 -13.71 14.08
N ASP A 308 10.26 -14.63 14.98
CA ASP A 308 10.51 -16.07 14.81
C ASP A 308 9.43 -16.78 13.98
N LYS A 309 8.29 -16.10 13.76
CA LYS A 309 7.06 -16.71 13.20
C LYS A 309 6.61 -17.95 13.99
N ARG A 310 6.99 -18.05 15.26
CA ARG A 310 6.71 -19.15 16.17
C ARG A 310 6.30 -18.62 17.53
N PHE A 311 5.38 -19.31 18.16
CA PHE A 311 4.91 -18.98 19.50
C PHE A 311 4.41 -20.23 20.22
N LEU A 312 4.40 -20.17 21.56
CA LEU A 312 3.96 -21.26 22.41
C LEU A 312 2.53 -21.00 22.90
N PRO A 313 1.54 -21.84 22.56
CA PRO A 313 0.22 -21.76 23.17
C PRO A 313 0.29 -21.94 24.68
N VAL A 314 -0.63 -21.32 25.42
CA VAL A 314 -0.64 -21.40 26.88
C VAL A 314 -0.86 -22.86 27.32
N GLY A 315 0.04 -23.36 28.18
CA GLY A 315 0.03 -24.75 28.65
C GLY A 315 0.45 -25.80 27.61
N ALA A 316 1.07 -25.39 26.50
CA ALA A 316 1.65 -26.31 25.52
C ALA A 316 3.17 -26.46 25.69
N ASP A 317 3.69 -27.66 25.43
CA ASP A 317 5.15 -27.93 25.40
C ASP A 317 5.74 -27.83 23.98
N LYS A 318 4.91 -27.55 22.98
CA LYS A 318 5.30 -27.50 21.57
C LYS A 318 4.89 -26.18 20.95
N GLU A 319 5.86 -25.51 20.32
CA GLU A 319 5.63 -24.29 19.55
C GLU A 319 4.77 -24.57 18.32
N VAL A 320 4.05 -23.53 17.92
CA VAL A 320 3.26 -23.49 16.69
C VAL A 320 3.82 -22.36 15.82
N ALA A 321 3.90 -22.59 14.52
CA ALA A 321 4.35 -21.58 13.56
C ALA A 321 3.15 -20.84 12.93
N SER A 322 3.34 -19.59 12.52
CA SER A 322 2.38 -18.84 11.70
C SER A 322 3.10 -17.78 10.87
N ASP A 323 3.05 -17.90 9.54
CA ASP A 323 3.66 -16.93 8.63
C ASP A 323 2.62 -15.86 8.23
N PHE A 324 2.38 -14.91 9.13
CA PHE A 324 1.46 -13.81 8.91
C PHE A 324 2.21 -12.51 8.58
N GLN A 325 1.55 -11.64 7.80
CA GLN A 325 1.93 -10.23 7.68
C GLN A 325 1.21 -9.40 8.74
N LEU A 326 1.85 -8.35 9.27
CA LEU A 326 1.31 -7.56 10.38
C LEU A 326 0.98 -6.13 9.96
N ILE A 327 -0.20 -5.67 10.35
CA ILE A 327 -0.55 -4.25 10.46
C ILE A 327 -0.88 -3.97 11.93
N ALA A 328 -0.27 -2.95 12.51
CA ALA A 328 -0.57 -2.49 13.86
C ALA A 328 -1.27 -1.14 13.82
N GLY A 329 -2.29 -0.93 14.64
CA GLY A 329 -3.02 0.33 14.79
C GLY A 329 -2.85 0.89 16.19
N THR A 330 -2.72 2.21 16.34
CA THR A 330 -2.80 2.86 17.66
C THR A 330 -3.20 4.33 17.58
N ASN A 331 -3.84 4.84 18.62
CA ASN A 331 -4.07 6.27 18.84
C ASN A 331 -3.00 6.95 19.72
N ARG A 332 -2.11 6.18 20.38
CA ARG A 332 -1.07 6.70 21.27
C ARG A 332 0.22 6.99 20.52
N ASP A 333 1.02 7.92 21.04
CA ASP A 333 2.39 8.05 20.59
C ASP A 333 3.25 6.97 21.24
N LEU A 334 3.65 5.96 20.45
CA LEU A 334 4.45 4.84 20.96
C LEU A 334 5.85 5.28 21.39
N GLY A 335 6.40 6.36 20.82
CA GLY A 335 7.70 6.89 21.23
C GLY A 335 7.64 7.43 22.66
N GLU A 336 6.58 8.16 23.00
CA GLU A 336 6.33 8.61 24.38
C GLU A 336 6.04 7.43 25.32
N ALA A 337 5.30 6.43 24.85
CA ALA A 337 5.00 5.23 25.64
C ALA A 337 6.27 4.42 25.97
N VAL A 338 7.25 4.35 25.06
CA VAL A 338 8.56 3.76 25.31
C VAL A 338 9.32 4.57 26.36
N ALA A 339 9.36 5.91 26.22
CA ALA A 339 10.02 6.79 27.18
C ALA A 339 9.41 6.68 28.59
N ALA A 340 8.11 6.41 28.68
CA ALA A 340 7.38 6.19 29.94
C ALA A 340 7.51 4.75 30.49
N GLY A 341 8.17 3.83 29.77
CA GLY A 341 8.28 2.42 30.17
C GLY A 341 6.99 1.61 30.02
N ALA A 342 5.97 2.14 29.35
CA ALA A 342 4.69 1.48 29.10
C ALA A 342 4.70 0.64 27.81
N PHE A 343 5.70 0.84 26.95
CA PHE A 343 5.89 0.09 25.72
C PHE A 343 7.35 -0.32 25.56
N ARG A 344 7.60 -1.52 25.02
CA ARG A 344 8.97 -2.01 24.85
C ARG A 344 9.64 -1.38 23.63
N ASP A 345 10.91 -0.97 23.83
CA ASP A 345 11.73 -0.34 22.78
C ASP A 345 12.02 -1.29 21.60
N ASP A 346 12.26 -2.57 21.89
CA ASP A 346 12.51 -3.60 20.87
C ASP A 346 11.32 -3.84 19.94
N LEU A 347 10.11 -3.94 20.51
CA LEU A 347 8.88 -4.05 19.75
C LEU A 347 8.60 -2.77 18.95
N TYR A 348 8.83 -1.59 19.54
CA TYR A 348 8.66 -0.33 18.82
C TYR A 348 9.60 -0.24 17.62
N ALA A 349 10.88 -0.55 17.79
CA ALA A 349 11.86 -0.58 16.71
C ALA A 349 11.44 -1.52 15.57
N ARG A 350 10.81 -2.65 15.90
CA ARG A 350 10.30 -3.61 14.91
C ARG A 350 9.08 -3.10 14.13
N LEU A 351 8.23 -2.31 14.77
CA LEU A 351 6.99 -1.78 14.17
C LEU A 351 7.21 -0.46 13.42
N ASN A 352 8.20 0.34 13.82
CA ASN A 352 8.37 1.72 13.35
C ASN A 352 8.98 1.86 11.93
N LEU A 353 9.23 0.76 11.23
CA LEU A 353 9.83 0.82 9.89
C LEU A 353 8.92 1.52 8.87
N TRP A 354 7.63 1.20 8.88
CA TRP A 354 6.63 1.78 7.98
C TRP A 354 5.50 2.39 8.80
N THR A 355 5.73 3.62 9.28
CA THR A 355 4.78 4.34 10.13
C THR A 355 4.01 5.39 9.33
N PHE A 356 2.68 5.32 9.37
CA PHE A 356 1.78 6.26 8.72
C PHE A 356 0.80 6.84 9.74
N ARG A 357 0.73 8.18 9.83
CA ARG A 357 -0.16 8.88 10.77
C ARG A 357 -1.39 9.40 10.03
N LEU A 358 -2.52 8.73 10.20
CA LEU A 358 -3.79 9.12 9.60
C LEU A 358 -4.34 10.38 10.31
N PRO A 359 -4.68 11.44 9.56
CA PRO A 359 -5.27 12.64 10.13
C PRO A 359 -6.69 12.39 10.63
N GLY A 360 -7.11 13.13 11.66
CA GLY A 360 -8.50 13.17 12.11
C GLY A 360 -9.40 13.85 11.09
N LEU A 361 -10.72 13.70 11.21
CA LEU A 361 -11.67 14.33 10.30
C LEU A 361 -11.61 15.87 10.38
N ALA A 362 -11.33 16.41 11.56
CA ALA A 362 -11.19 17.86 11.75
C ALA A 362 -9.99 18.46 10.98
N ASP A 363 -8.95 17.67 10.74
CA ASP A 363 -7.75 18.07 9.99
C ASP A 363 -7.89 17.86 8.47
N ARG A 364 -8.97 17.19 8.02
CA ARG A 364 -9.31 16.94 6.61
C ARG A 364 -10.80 17.11 6.34
N ARG A 365 -11.32 18.30 6.63
CA ARG A 365 -12.74 18.63 6.47
C ARG A 365 -13.21 18.57 5.01
N GLU A 366 -12.30 18.74 4.06
CA GLU A 366 -12.57 18.61 2.63
C GLU A 366 -13.03 17.19 2.23
N ASP A 367 -12.74 16.18 3.05
CA ASP A 367 -13.16 14.80 2.80
C ASP A 367 -14.59 14.52 3.31
N ILE A 368 -15.23 15.45 4.03
CA ILE A 368 -16.60 15.28 4.54
C ILE A 368 -17.61 15.15 3.40
N GLU A 369 -17.49 15.97 2.36
CA GLU A 369 -18.42 15.95 1.23
C GLU A 369 -18.37 14.62 0.45
N PRO A 370 -17.19 14.12 0.01
CA PRO A 370 -17.09 12.79 -0.61
C PRO A 370 -17.55 11.65 0.30
N ASN A 371 -17.32 11.73 1.62
CA ASN A 371 -17.75 10.69 2.55
C ASN A 371 -19.27 10.72 2.80
N LEU A 372 -19.94 11.84 2.55
CA LEU A 372 -21.40 11.94 2.69
C LEU A 372 -22.11 10.97 1.74
N ASP A 373 -21.70 10.97 0.47
CA ASP A 373 -22.28 10.09 -0.55
C ASP A 373 -21.94 8.62 -0.26
N TYR A 374 -20.68 8.35 0.08
CA TYR A 374 -20.23 7.01 0.44
C TYR A 374 -21.03 6.39 1.61
N GLU A 375 -21.27 7.14 2.68
CA GLU A 375 -22.00 6.61 3.85
C GLU A 375 -23.51 6.47 3.58
N LEU A 376 -24.09 7.24 2.67
CA LEU A 376 -25.48 7.04 2.22
C LEU A 376 -25.63 5.76 1.40
N ASP A 377 -24.71 5.50 0.47
CA ASP A 377 -24.69 4.27 -0.31
C ASP A 377 -24.50 3.06 0.61
N ARG A 378 -23.58 3.16 1.58
CA ARG A 378 -23.35 2.13 2.59
C ARG A 378 -24.57 1.90 3.49
N PHE A 379 -25.30 2.95 3.83
CA PHE A 379 -26.57 2.84 4.56
C PHE A 379 -27.60 2.07 3.73
N ALA A 380 -27.74 2.41 2.45
CA ALA A 380 -28.67 1.75 1.55
C ALA A 380 -28.35 0.27 1.34
N GLU A 381 -27.07 -0.08 1.21
CA GLU A 381 -26.63 -1.48 1.13
C GLU A 381 -26.94 -2.28 2.40
N ARG A 382 -26.82 -1.65 3.58
CA ARG A 382 -26.96 -2.33 4.87
C ARG A 382 -28.42 -2.49 5.31
N GLU A 383 -29.21 -1.43 5.17
CA GLU A 383 -30.59 -1.39 5.66
C GLU A 383 -31.61 -1.75 4.56
N GLY A 384 -31.20 -1.78 3.29
CA GLY A 384 -32.08 -2.02 2.15
C GLY A 384 -32.95 -0.83 1.74
N ASP A 385 -32.79 0.32 2.41
CA ASP A 385 -33.55 1.54 2.19
C ASP A 385 -32.66 2.67 1.67
N GLN A 386 -33.10 3.32 0.58
CA GLN A 386 -32.36 4.46 0.05
C GLN A 386 -32.73 5.76 0.77
N ALA A 387 -31.71 6.52 1.15
CA ALA A 387 -31.85 7.87 1.68
C ALA A 387 -31.11 8.87 0.80
N SER A 388 -31.68 10.05 0.61
CA SER A 388 -31.09 11.12 -0.20
C SER A 388 -31.35 12.48 0.43
N PHE A 389 -30.39 13.40 0.29
CA PHE A 389 -30.58 14.77 0.73
C PHE A 389 -31.35 15.59 -0.28
N ASN A 390 -32.24 16.43 0.21
CA ASN A 390 -32.70 17.59 -0.54
C ASN A 390 -31.52 18.56 -0.74
N LYS A 391 -31.47 19.28 -1.86
CA LYS A 391 -30.34 20.16 -2.20
C LYS A 391 -30.00 21.17 -1.09
N GLU A 392 -31.02 21.78 -0.50
CA GLU A 392 -30.87 22.75 0.59
C GLU A 392 -30.37 22.09 1.89
N ALA A 393 -30.90 20.91 2.23
CA ALA A 393 -30.49 20.14 3.40
C ALA A 393 -29.02 19.72 3.30
N ARG A 394 -28.60 19.23 2.13
CA ARG A 394 -27.19 18.87 1.84
C ARG A 394 -26.27 20.06 2.08
N GLN A 395 -26.59 21.21 1.48
CA GLN A 395 -25.77 22.40 1.60
C GLN A 395 -25.67 22.87 3.06
N ARG A 396 -26.78 22.83 3.79
CA ARG A 396 -26.83 23.24 5.19
C ARG A 396 -25.99 22.32 6.09
N TYR A 397 -26.12 21.00 5.92
CA TYR A 397 -25.32 20.03 6.67
C TYR A 397 -23.83 20.19 6.37
N LEU A 398 -23.45 20.32 5.09
CA LEU A 398 -22.06 20.52 4.70
C LEU A 398 -21.47 21.80 5.28
N THR A 399 -22.20 22.93 5.20
CA THR A 399 -21.76 24.21 5.79
C THR A 399 -21.48 24.08 7.28
N PHE A 400 -22.32 23.37 8.03
CA PHE A 400 -22.07 23.10 9.44
C PHE A 400 -20.87 22.15 9.63
N ALA A 401 -20.84 21.04 8.91
CA ALA A 401 -19.87 19.97 9.09
C ALA A 401 -18.41 20.41 8.82
N ILE A 402 -18.22 21.36 7.90
CA ILE A 402 -16.90 21.96 7.60
C ILE A 402 -16.59 23.21 8.45
N SER A 403 -17.54 23.69 9.26
CA SER A 403 -17.36 24.90 10.05
C SER A 403 -16.37 24.68 11.21
N GLY A 404 -15.86 25.77 11.76
CA GLY A 404 -15.03 25.74 12.97
C GLY A 404 -15.76 25.20 14.21
N GLU A 405 -17.09 25.26 14.24
CA GLU A 405 -17.92 24.74 15.33
C GLU A 405 -17.95 23.20 15.36
N ALA A 406 -17.65 22.53 14.24
CA ALA A 406 -17.68 21.08 14.15
C ALA A 406 -16.36 20.45 14.60
N SER A 407 -16.39 19.77 15.73
CA SER A 407 -15.21 19.20 16.40
C SER A 407 -14.89 17.76 15.98
N TRP A 408 -15.89 16.97 15.59
CA TRP A 408 -15.75 15.57 15.13
C TRP A 408 -14.82 14.69 16.01
N PRO A 409 -15.06 14.59 17.33
CA PRO A 409 -14.20 13.86 18.26
C PRO A 409 -14.08 12.36 17.92
N GLY A 410 -15.14 11.74 17.42
CA GLY A 410 -15.14 10.36 16.92
C GLY A 410 -14.78 10.22 15.44
N ASN A 411 -14.33 11.30 14.79
CA ASN A 411 -13.93 11.33 13.38
C ASN A 411 -15.01 10.74 12.44
N PHE A 412 -14.65 9.83 11.55
CA PHE A 412 -15.59 9.22 10.59
C PHE A 412 -16.66 8.36 11.27
N ARG A 413 -16.42 7.88 12.49
CA ARG A 413 -17.45 7.16 13.26
C ARG A 413 -18.63 8.08 13.59
N ASP A 414 -18.35 9.31 14.00
CA ASP A 414 -19.37 10.32 14.28
C ASP A 414 -20.11 10.73 13.02
N LEU A 415 -19.36 10.94 11.92
CA LEU A 415 -19.93 11.26 10.61
C LEU A 415 -20.89 10.16 10.13
N ALA A 416 -20.45 8.90 10.12
CA ALA A 416 -21.28 7.76 9.71
C ALA A 416 -22.51 7.60 10.61
N ALA A 417 -22.37 7.81 11.92
CA ALA A 417 -23.48 7.77 12.85
C ALA A 417 -24.47 8.91 12.61
N SER A 418 -23.98 10.11 12.30
CA SER A 418 -24.81 11.27 11.97
C SER A 418 -25.64 11.05 10.70
N ILE A 419 -24.99 10.55 9.64
CA ILE A 419 -25.64 10.21 8.37
C ILE A 419 -26.66 9.09 8.56
N THR A 420 -26.31 8.04 9.29
CA THR A 420 -27.24 6.94 9.63
C THR A 420 -28.48 7.48 10.36
N ARG A 421 -28.30 8.35 11.36
CA ARG A 421 -29.43 8.94 12.10
C ARG A 421 -30.33 9.78 11.20
N MET A 422 -29.76 10.63 10.36
CA MET A 422 -30.54 11.43 9.42
C MET A 422 -31.28 10.55 8.42
N ALA A 423 -30.62 9.54 7.85
CA ALA A 423 -31.23 8.60 6.92
C ALA A 423 -32.40 7.83 7.57
N THR A 424 -32.21 7.28 8.77
CA THR A 424 -33.26 6.56 9.51
C THR A 424 -34.44 7.43 9.91
N LEU A 425 -34.20 8.69 10.32
CA LEU A 425 -35.25 9.61 10.75
C LEU A 425 -35.92 10.35 9.59
N SER A 426 -35.43 10.16 8.36
CA SER A 426 -35.95 10.85 7.19
C SER A 426 -37.31 10.27 6.74
N PRO A 427 -38.34 11.11 6.55
CA PRO A 427 -39.61 10.65 6.02
C PRO A 427 -39.43 10.15 4.57
N LYS A 428 -39.76 8.88 4.31
CA LYS A 428 -39.67 8.26 2.97
C LYS A 428 -38.28 8.35 2.33
N GLY A 429 -37.21 8.32 3.12
CA GLY A 429 -35.84 8.34 2.59
C GLY A 429 -35.39 9.71 2.05
N ARG A 430 -36.07 10.81 2.43
CA ARG A 430 -35.67 12.17 2.03
C ARG A 430 -35.24 13.00 3.23
N ILE A 431 -33.95 13.27 3.31
CA ILE A 431 -33.34 14.10 4.34
C ILE A 431 -33.61 15.57 3.98
N ASP A 432 -34.52 16.20 4.73
CA ASP A 432 -34.88 17.60 4.59
C ASP A 432 -34.13 18.49 5.59
N VAL A 433 -34.43 19.79 5.55
CA VAL A 433 -33.76 20.81 6.38
C VAL A 433 -34.05 20.60 7.86
N ASP A 434 -35.27 20.21 8.22
CA ASP A 434 -35.66 19.94 9.62
C ASP A 434 -34.89 18.73 10.20
N CYS A 435 -34.71 17.68 9.41
CA CYS A 435 -33.88 16.53 9.80
C CYS A 435 -32.43 16.95 10.07
N VAL A 436 -31.87 17.78 9.20
CA VAL A 436 -30.50 18.32 9.34
C VAL A 436 -30.37 19.21 10.57
N ASP A 437 -31.31 20.13 10.79
CA ASP A 437 -31.28 21.05 11.94
C ASP A 437 -31.33 20.28 13.27
N LYS A 438 -32.20 19.28 13.37
CA LYS A 438 -32.29 18.39 14.54
C LYS A 438 -30.99 17.63 14.80
N GLU A 439 -30.33 17.17 13.73
CA GLU A 439 -29.06 16.47 13.86
C GLU A 439 -27.91 17.44 14.24
N ILE A 440 -27.88 18.65 13.69
CA ILE A 440 -26.93 19.69 14.08
C ILE A 440 -27.09 20.03 15.57
N GLU A 441 -28.32 20.23 16.06
CA GLU A 441 -28.58 20.46 17.47
C GLU A 441 -28.11 19.28 18.34
N ARG A 442 -28.35 18.05 17.90
CA ARG A 442 -27.86 16.85 18.61
C ARG A 442 -26.34 16.83 18.67
N LEU A 443 -25.65 17.05 17.55
CA LEU A 443 -24.19 17.08 17.50
C LEU A 443 -23.63 18.18 18.40
N ARG A 444 -24.23 19.37 18.38
CA ARG A 444 -23.87 20.46 19.30
C ARG A 444 -23.99 20.04 20.75
N ARG A 445 -25.07 19.35 21.16
CA ARG A 445 -25.23 18.85 22.54
C ARG A 445 -24.23 17.74 22.89
N LEU A 446 -23.94 16.83 21.96
CA LEU A 446 -22.97 15.75 22.17
C LEU A 446 -21.55 16.28 22.31
N TRP A 447 -21.21 17.32 21.55
CA TRP A 447 -19.89 17.96 21.60
C TRP A 447 -19.79 19.00 22.72
N SER A 448 -20.89 19.66 23.07
CA SER A 448 -20.92 20.55 24.25
C SER A 448 -20.66 19.74 25.50
N GLY A 449 -21.18 18.52 25.65
CA GLY A 449 -20.83 17.63 26.77
C GLY A 449 -19.34 17.27 26.89
N GLN A 450 -18.52 17.50 25.85
CA GLN A 450 -17.06 17.39 25.92
C GLN A 450 -16.36 18.72 26.25
N ALA A 451 -16.96 19.86 25.89
CA ALA A 451 -16.52 21.20 26.28
C ALA A 451 -17.02 21.60 27.68
N ASP A 452 -18.13 21.02 28.13
CA ASP A 452 -18.78 21.22 29.43
C ASP A 452 -17.93 20.66 30.57
N ASN A 453 -16.93 19.82 30.32
CA ASN A 453 -15.91 19.51 31.32
C ASN A 453 -15.10 20.74 31.79
N ALA A 454 -15.18 21.88 31.10
CA ALA A 454 -14.65 23.16 31.59
C ALA A 454 -15.73 24.01 32.28
N ALA A 455 -16.98 23.94 31.83
CA ALA A 455 -18.11 24.68 32.41
C ALA A 455 -18.62 24.02 33.71
N ASP A 456 -18.70 22.69 33.77
CA ASP A 456 -19.06 21.86 34.94
C ASP A 456 -18.04 22.03 36.08
N ILE A 457 -16.73 22.03 35.76
CA ILE A 457 -15.69 22.23 36.78
C ILE A 457 -15.80 23.64 37.40
N LEU A 458 -16.17 24.65 36.60
CA LEU A 458 -16.33 26.01 37.09
C LEU A 458 -17.66 26.19 37.83
N SER A 459 -18.76 25.59 37.38
CA SER A 459 -20.06 25.65 38.05
C SER A 459 -20.11 24.86 39.36
N GLU A 460 -19.22 23.89 39.55
CA GLU A 460 -19.02 23.20 40.84
C GLU A 460 -18.39 24.11 41.91
N ILE A 461 -17.67 25.17 41.52
CA ILE A 461 -16.83 25.97 42.42
C ILE A 461 -17.27 27.45 42.47
N LEU A 462 -17.82 27.98 41.37
CA LEU A 462 -18.23 29.38 41.23
C LEU A 462 -19.75 29.48 41.12
N SER A 463 -20.31 30.59 41.63
CA SER A 463 -21.73 30.88 41.47
C SER A 463 -22.07 31.38 40.06
N ASP A 464 -23.34 31.31 39.67
CA ASP A 464 -23.83 31.82 38.37
C ASP A 464 -23.49 33.32 38.15
N GLU A 465 -23.47 34.12 39.21
CA GLU A 465 -23.07 35.53 39.17
C GLU A 465 -21.57 35.69 38.89
N GLN A 466 -20.70 34.92 39.58
CA GLN A 466 -19.25 34.93 39.34
C GLN A 466 -18.91 34.43 37.94
N MET A 467 -19.64 33.42 37.44
CA MET A 467 -19.48 32.95 36.08
C MET A 467 -19.86 34.03 35.06
N ALA A 468 -20.96 34.77 35.28
CA ALA A 468 -21.41 35.82 34.38
C ALA A 468 -20.42 36.99 34.25
N GLU A 469 -19.66 37.29 35.31
CA GLU A 469 -18.63 38.35 35.32
C GLU A 469 -17.29 37.93 34.69
N LEU A 470 -17.07 36.63 34.45
CA LEU A 470 -15.83 36.13 33.85
C LEU A 470 -15.82 36.23 32.32
N ASP A 471 -14.79 36.87 31.79
CA ASP A 471 -14.48 36.86 30.37
C ASP A 471 -14.22 35.43 29.86
N LEU A 472 -14.57 35.17 28.59
CA LEU A 472 -14.32 33.89 27.92
C LEU A 472 -12.86 33.43 28.02
N PHE A 473 -11.92 34.39 27.98
CA PHE A 473 -10.49 34.12 28.13
C PHE A 473 -10.14 33.57 29.52
N ASP A 474 -10.65 34.21 30.58
CA ASP A 474 -10.38 33.80 31.96
C ASP A 474 -11.06 32.48 32.30
N ARG A 475 -12.26 32.22 31.76
CA ARG A 475 -12.96 30.94 31.93
C ARG A 475 -12.12 29.75 31.44
N VAL A 476 -11.54 29.86 30.25
CA VAL A 476 -10.72 28.77 29.69
C VAL A 476 -9.45 28.55 30.51
N GLN A 477 -8.77 29.63 30.93
CA GLN A 477 -7.56 29.51 31.73
C GLN A 477 -7.83 28.94 33.13
N LEU A 478 -8.90 29.39 33.79
CA LEU A 478 -9.25 28.98 35.13
C LEU A 478 -9.69 27.52 35.17
N ALA A 479 -10.51 27.08 34.19
CA ALA A 479 -10.95 25.69 34.09
C ALA A 479 -9.76 24.71 33.94
N GLU A 480 -8.80 25.03 33.06
CA GLU A 480 -7.61 24.19 32.88
C GLU A 480 -6.69 24.23 34.11
N THR A 481 -6.58 25.39 34.76
CA THR A 481 -5.84 25.53 36.02
C THR A 481 -6.43 24.62 37.10
N ILE A 482 -7.75 24.63 37.28
CA ILE A 482 -8.44 23.80 38.27
C ILE A 482 -8.30 22.31 37.95
N ARG A 483 -8.40 21.92 36.68
CA ARG A 483 -8.20 20.54 36.23
C ARG A 483 -6.82 20.02 36.61
N ILE A 484 -5.76 20.81 36.37
CA ILE A 484 -4.39 20.44 36.75
C ILE A 484 -4.20 20.44 38.27
N CYS A 485 -4.88 21.33 39.00
CA CYS A 485 -4.90 21.32 40.46
C CYS A 485 -5.49 20.00 41.01
N ARG A 486 -6.69 19.60 40.55
CA ARG A 486 -7.36 18.35 40.96
C ARG A 486 -6.57 17.09 40.58
N ALA A 487 -5.84 17.12 39.47
CA ALA A 487 -4.97 16.00 39.05
C ALA A 487 -3.62 15.93 39.82
N SER A 488 -3.32 16.90 40.68
CA SER A 488 -2.02 17.04 41.34
C SER A 488 -2.10 16.79 42.85
N ARG A 489 -1.12 16.09 43.42
CA ARG A 489 -1.09 15.76 44.86
C ARG A 489 -0.72 16.93 45.77
N SER A 490 -0.26 18.04 45.19
CA SER A 490 0.12 19.24 45.93
C SER A 490 0.14 20.47 45.02
N LEU A 491 -0.06 21.65 45.62
CA LEU A 491 0.08 22.95 44.95
C LEU A 491 1.43 23.11 44.23
N SER A 492 2.50 22.54 44.79
CA SER A 492 3.83 22.57 44.19
C SER A 492 3.96 21.67 42.96
N GLN A 493 3.21 20.57 42.87
CA GLN A 493 3.16 19.74 41.67
C GLN A 493 2.35 20.43 40.57
N ALA A 494 1.15 20.95 40.91
CA ALA A 494 0.30 21.66 39.98
C ALA A 494 1.01 22.88 39.36
N GLY A 495 1.69 23.68 40.19
CA GLY A 495 2.46 24.84 39.72
C GLY A 495 3.60 24.46 38.78
N ARG A 496 4.30 23.34 39.03
CA ARG A 496 5.36 22.85 38.13
C ARG A 496 4.83 22.41 36.78
N THR A 497 3.66 21.78 36.75
CA THR A 497 2.98 21.36 35.52
C THR A 497 2.53 22.58 34.71
N LEU A 498 1.84 23.53 35.34
CA LEU A 498 1.32 24.74 34.70
C LEU A 498 2.42 25.67 34.18
N PHE A 499 3.51 25.83 34.94
CA PHE A 499 4.57 26.80 34.62
C PHE A 499 5.84 26.19 34.03
N ASN A 500 5.77 24.95 33.51
CA ASN A 500 6.92 24.14 33.07
C ASN A 500 7.86 24.87 32.09
N ALA A 501 7.32 25.61 31.12
CA ALA A 501 8.14 26.38 30.16
C ALA A 501 8.69 27.69 30.75
N SER A 502 7.89 28.38 31.58
CA SER A 502 8.26 29.71 32.11
C SER A 502 9.28 29.65 33.25
N ARG A 503 9.30 28.55 34.02
CA ARG A 503 10.24 28.35 35.14
C ARG A 503 11.70 28.20 34.68
N MET A 504 11.93 27.68 33.47
CA MET A 504 13.28 27.56 32.88
C MET A 504 13.90 28.92 32.52
N ARG A 505 13.11 30.00 32.48
CA ARG A 505 13.53 31.34 32.06
C ARG A 505 13.54 32.39 33.19
N ARG A 506 13.21 32.01 34.43
CA ARG A 506 13.08 32.95 35.55
C ARG A 506 13.99 32.58 36.73
N SER A 507 14.49 33.60 37.42
CA SER A 507 15.45 33.48 38.53
C SER A 507 14.84 33.00 39.85
N SER A 508 13.52 33.13 40.05
CA SER A 508 12.81 32.62 41.25
C SER A 508 11.86 31.47 40.88
N SER A 509 12.06 30.30 41.48
CA SER A 509 11.36 29.05 41.14
C SER A 509 10.16 28.72 42.03
N ASN A 510 9.50 29.73 42.63
CA ASN A 510 8.37 29.46 43.53
C ASN A 510 7.03 29.40 42.76
N ASP A 511 6.89 28.34 41.94
CA ASP A 511 5.72 28.10 41.09
C ASP A 511 4.43 27.87 41.91
N ALA A 512 4.55 27.39 43.15
CA ALA A 512 3.44 27.22 44.08
C ALA A 512 2.83 28.56 44.52
N ASP A 513 3.67 29.57 44.80
CA ASP A 513 3.20 30.91 45.18
C ASP A 513 2.52 31.63 44.01
N ARG A 514 3.01 31.41 42.78
CA ARG A 514 2.38 31.93 41.55
C ARG A 514 1.00 31.34 41.33
N LEU A 515 0.86 30.03 41.50
CA LEU A 515 -0.43 29.36 41.38
C LEU A 515 -1.40 29.84 42.46
N ARG A 516 -0.93 30.00 43.71
CA ARG A 516 -1.74 30.55 44.81
C ARG A 516 -2.27 31.95 44.48
N LYS A 517 -1.39 32.85 44.02
CA LYS A 517 -1.77 34.21 43.62
C LYS A 517 -2.73 34.24 42.45
N TYR A 518 -2.62 33.29 41.52
CA TYR A 518 -3.55 33.17 40.39
C TYR A 518 -4.95 32.76 40.85
N LEU A 519 -5.07 31.71 41.67
CA LEU A 519 -6.35 31.26 42.23
C LEU A 519 -7.03 32.35 43.09
N ALA A 520 -6.23 33.09 43.87
CA ALA A 520 -6.72 34.19 44.69
C ALA A 520 -7.32 35.37 43.89
N ARG A 521 -7.03 35.51 42.59
CA ARG A 521 -7.68 36.53 41.74
C ARG A 521 -9.14 36.22 41.44
N PHE A 522 -9.55 34.98 41.67
CA PHE A 522 -10.90 34.46 41.47
C PHE A 522 -11.56 34.05 42.79
N ASP A 523 -11.03 34.53 43.92
CA ASP A 523 -11.45 34.18 45.28
C ASP A 523 -11.40 32.66 45.58
N LEU A 524 -10.48 31.93 44.93
CA LEU A 524 -10.30 30.49 45.12
C LEU A 524 -9.07 30.16 45.96
N GLU A 525 -9.24 29.21 46.89
CA GLU A 525 -8.14 28.60 47.63
C GLU A 525 -7.87 27.16 47.18
N TRP A 526 -6.63 26.69 47.34
CA TRP A 526 -6.25 25.32 46.97
C TRP A 526 -7.09 24.25 47.66
N SER A 527 -7.46 24.46 48.93
CA SER A 527 -8.36 23.57 49.69
C SER A 527 -9.70 23.39 48.98
N VAL A 528 -10.34 24.49 48.58
CA VAL A 528 -11.63 24.50 47.88
C VAL A 528 -11.54 23.84 46.51
N VAL A 529 -10.45 24.08 45.78
CA VAL A 529 -10.23 23.52 44.45
C VAL A 529 -9.94 22.00 44.48
N ASN A 530 -9.38 21.50 45.59
CA ASN A 530 -8.93 20.12 45.77
C ASN A 530 -9.85 19.26 46.66
N ASP A 531 -10.94 19.81 47.19
CA ASP A 531 -11.94 19.07 47.96
C ASP A 531 -12.85 18.25 47.01
N LEU A 532 -12.32 17.11 46.57
CA LEU A 532 -13.03 15.91 46.09
C LEU A 532 -11.98 14.85 45.76
N MET A 533 -11.53 14.13 46.80
CA MET A 533 -10.96 12.79 46.68
C MET A 533 -11.88 11.80 47.39
#